data_AF-A0A830CXF8-F1
#
_entry.id   AF-A0A830CXF8-F1
#
_cell.length_a   1.000
_cell.length_b   1.000
_cell.length_c   1.000
_cell.angle_alpha   90.00
_cell.angle_beta   90.00
_cell.angle_gamma   90.00
#
_symmetry.space_group_name_H-M   'P 1'
#
loop_
_entity.id
_entity.type
_entity.pdbx_description
1 polymer ?
#
loop_
_entity_poly.entity_id
_entity_poly.type
_entity_poly.pdbx_seq_one_letter_code
_entity_poly.pdbx_strand_id
1 'polypeptide(L)'
;MRALQASTSYSVGFGISSAAPPPLPPRRRRGAVANVEPTEKSVEIMRKFSEQYARRSDTYFCVDKGVTSVVIKGLAEHRDTLGAPLCPCRHYDDKAAEAQQGFWNCPCVPMRERKECHCMLFLTPDNDFAGQEQAISMEEIRETTANM
;
A
#
# COMPACT_ATOMS: atom_id res chain seq x y z
N MET A 1 59.13 -41.99 38.56
CA MET A 1 60.20 -42.29 37.59
C MET A 1 59.73 -41.91 36.20
N ARG A 2 60.56 -41.12 35.52
CA ARG A 2 60.70 -40.91 34.07
C ARG A 2 59.53 -40.36 33.24
N ALA A 3 59.76 -39.12 32.83
CA ALA A 3 59.17 -38.40 31.71
C ALA A 3 59.42 -39.08 30.35
N LEU A 4 58.56 -38.77 29.39
CA LEU A 4 58.94 -38.64 27.98
C LEU A 4 58.33 -37.35 27.42
N GLN A 5 59.23 -36.49 26.95
CA GLN A 5 58.99 -35.26 26.20
C GLN A 5 58.91 -35.56 24.70
N ALA A 6 58.13 -34.76 23.96
CA ALA A 6 58.45 -34.23 22.63
C ALA A 6 57.42 -33.10 22.39
N SER A 7 57.72 -31.80 22.44
CA SER A 7 58.73 -30.99 21.74
C SER A 7 58.63 -31.07 20.23
N THR A 8 57.74 -30.26 19.64
CA THR A 8 57.96 -29.46 18.42
C THR A 8 56.78 -28.48 18.29
N SER A 9 56.87 -27.20 17.93
CA SER A 9 57.88 -26.16 17.99
C SER A 9 57.35 -25.00 17.12
N TYR A 10 57.56 -23.78 17.61
CA TYR A 10 57.71 -22.50 16.90
C TYR A 10 56.58 -21.90 16.01
N SER A 11 56.34 -20.61 16.31
CA SER A 11 56.02 -19.46 15.43
C SER A 11 54.67 -19.44 14.69
N VAL A 12 53.70 -18.62 15.12
CA VAL A 12 53.58 -17.15 14.89
C VAL A 12 53.19 -16.83 13.45
N GLY A 13 51.97 -16.34 13.27
CA GLY A 13 51.45 -15.83 12.01
C GLY A 13 50.05 -15.25 12.16
N PHE A 14 49.87 -14.27 13.05
CA PHE A 14 48.70 -13.39 13.06
C PHE A 14 48.70 -12.58 11.75
N GLY A 15 47.97 -13.05 10.75
CA GLY A 15 47.66 -12.31 9.52
C GLY A 15 46.24 -11.77 9.60
N ILE A 16 46.04 -10.67 10.34
CA ILE A 16 44.77 -9.94 10.34
C ILE A 16 44.75 -9.11 9.04
N SER A 17 44.19 -9.67 7.96
CA SER A 17 43.94 -8.92 6.74
C SER A 17 42.76 -7.97 6.97
N SER A 18 43.07 -6.77 7.45
CA SER A 18 42.17 -5.61 7.40
C SER A 18 42.05 -5.11 5.96
N ALA A 19 41.24 -5.78 5.15
CA ALA A 19 40.77 -5.22 3.89
C ALA A 19 39.41 -4.56 4.12
N ALA A 20 39.39 -3.22 4.19
CA ALA A 20 38.15 -2.46 4.23
C ALA A 20 37.39 -2.65 2.89
N PRO A 21 36.08 -2.96 2.91
CA PRO A 21 35.30 -3.03 1.67
C PRO A 21 35.19 -1.63 1.02
N PRO A 22 35.15 -1.54 -0.32
CA PRO A 22 35.01 -0.27 -1.01
C PRO A 22 33.66 0.40 -0.67
N PRO A 23 33.60 1.75 -0.64
CA PRO A 23 32.36 2.45 -0.38
C PRO A 23 31.36 2.18 -1.52
N LEU A 24 30.17 1.71 -1.14
CA LEU A 24 29.06 1.53 -2.07
C LEU A 24 28.66 2.88 -2.69
N PRO A 25 28.36 2.94 -3.99
CA PRO A 25 27.86 4.17 -4.59
C PRO A 25 26.52 4.56 -3.95
N PRO A 26 26.20 5.87 -3.82
CA PRO A 26 24.90 6.29 -3.35
C PRO A 26 23.85 5.82 -4.36
N ARG A 27 23.10 4.78 -4.00
CA ARG A 27 21.97 4.30 -4.79
C ARG A 27 20.87 5.36 -4.72
N ARG A 28 20.97 6.35 -5.60
CA ARG A 28 19.90 7.30 -5.88
C ARG A 28 18.77 6.49 -6.53
N ARG A 29 17.96 5.81 -5.71
CA ARG A 29 16.67 5.26 -6.15
C ARG A 29 15.77 6.47 -6.45
N ARG A 30 15.92 7.05 -7.64
CA ARG A 30 14.79 7.70 -8.30
C ARG A 30 13.85 6.55 -8.67
N GLY A 31 12.98 6.19 -7.74
CA GLY A 31 11.77 5.45 -8.08
C GLY A 31 10.93 6.40 -8.91
N ALA A 32 11.07 6.35 -10.23
CA ALA A 32 10.02 6.83 -11.10
C ALA A 32 8.82 5.93 -10.82
N VAL A 33 7.85 6.45 -10.07
CA VAL A 33 6.53 5.81 -9.98
C VAL A 33 5.95 5.97 -11.38
N ALA A 34 5.95 4.89 -12.15
CA ALA A 34 5.18 4.86 -13.38
C ALA A 34 3.72 5.06 -12.95
N ASN A 35 3.12 6.17 -13.38
CA ASN A 35 1.70 6.43 -13.19
C ASN A 35 0.97 5.47 -14.13
N VAL A 36 0.66 4.27 -13.64
CA VAL A 36 -0.02 3.25 -14.42
C VAL A 36 -1.50 3.50 -14.23
N GLU A 37 -2.16 4.02 -15.27
CA GLU A 37 -3.61 4.12 -15.27
C GLU A 37 -4.22 2.74 -15.02
N PRO A 38 -5.14 2.60 -14.05
CA PRO A 38 -5.77 1.33 -13.75
C PRO A 38 -6.62 0.86 -14.94
N THR A 39 -6.75 -0.45 -15.09
CA THR A 39 -7.62 -1.01 -16.11
C THR A 39 -9.08 -0.64 -15.83
N GLU A 40 -9.84 -0.32 -16.89
CA GLU A 40 -11.26 0.01 -16.76
C GLU A 40 -12.06 -1.10 -16.06
N LYS A 41 -11.66 -2.35 -16.29
CA LYS A 41 -12.21 -3.52 -15.60
C LYS A 41 -12.01 -3.45 -14.08
N SER A 42 -10.81 -3.08 -13.62
CA SER A 42 -10.54 -2.96 -12.18
C SER A 42 -11.23 -1.75 -11.58
N VAL A 43 -11.34 -0.64 -12.30
CA VAL A 43 -12.15 0.52 -11.87
C VAL A 43 -13.60 0.11 -11.68
N GLU A 44 -14.21 -0.59 -12.64
CA GLU A 44 -15.61 -1.05 -12.54
C GLU A 44 -15.81 -2.05 -11.38
N ILE A 45 -14.84 -2.95 -11.15
CA ILE A 45 -14.88 -3.86 -9.99
C ILE A 45 -14.85 -3.06 -8.68
N MET A 46 -13.95 -2.07 -8.56
CA MET A 46 -13.82 -1.27 -7.35
C MET A 46 -15.00 -0.31 -7.15
N ARG A 47 -15.60 0.20 -8.23
CA ARG A 47 -16.84 0.98 -8.20
C ARG A 47 -17.98 0.17 -7.61
N LYS A 48 -18.28 -1.01 -8.20
CA LYS A 48 -19.34 -1.91 -7.71
C LYS A 48 -19.11 -2.35 -6.26
N PHE A 49 -17.87 -2.68 -5.92
CA PHE A 49 -17.48 -3.00 -4.55
C PHE A 49 -17.82 -1.85 -3.60
N SER A 50 -17.47 -0.61 -3.98
CA SER A 50 -17.69 0.57 -3.14
C SER A 50 -19.18 0.83 -2.93
N GLU A 51 -20.01 0.75 -3.97
CA GLU A 51 -21.47 0.91 -3.84
C GLU A 51 -22.08 -0.17 -2.94
N GLN A 52 -21.69 -1.43 -3.15
CA GLN A 52 -22.20 -2.55 -2.36
C GLN A 52 -21.78 -2.42 -0.88
N TYR A 53 -20.53 -2.01 -0.62
CA TYR A 53 -20.01 -1.88 0.73
C TYR A 53 -20.61 -0.66 1.46
N ALA A 54 -20.80 0.46 0.76
CA ALA A 54 -21.49 1.63 1.30
C ALA A 54 -22.90 1.27 1.80
N ARG A 55 -23.70 0.59 0.96
CA ARG A 55 -25.04 0.09 1.32
C ARG A 55 -25.02 -0.88 2.50
N ARG A 56 -24.06 -1.81 2.52
CA ARG A 56 -23.95 -2.82 3.58
C ARG A 56 -23.51 -2.24 4.92
N SER A 57 -22.66 -1.23 4.90
CA SER A 57 -22.08 -0.63 6.11
C SER A 57 -22.86 0.59 6.62
N ASP A 58 -23.94 0.98 5.92
CA ASP A 58 -24.69 2.20 6.19
C ASP A 58 -23.78 3.43 6.23
N THR A 59 -22.99 3.57 5.16
CA THR A 59 -22.09 4.72 4.93
C THR A 59 -22.37 5.33 3.57
N TYR A 60 -21.93 6.57 3.40
CA TYR A 60 -22.19 7.40 2.23
C TYR A 60 -20.87 7.88 1.63
N PHE A 61 -20.91 8.20 0.33
CA PHE A 61 -19.79 8.82 -0.35
C PHE A 61 -19.63 10.28 0.07
N CYS A 62 -18.43 10.82 -0.12
CA CYS A 62 -18.17 12.25 0.06
C CYS A 62 -19.11 13.09 -0.82
N VAL A 63 -19.51 14.27 -0.32
CA VAL A 63 -20.23 15.29 -1.11
C VAL A 63 -19.46 15.67 -2.38
N ASP A 64 -18.13 15.65 -2.31
CA ASP A 64 -17.26 15.80 -3.48
C ASP A 64 -16.99 14.43 -4.12
N LYS A 65 -17.60 14.22 -5.29
CA LYS A 65 -17.43 12.99 -6.08
C LYS A 65 -16.01 12.81 -6.60
N GLY A 66 -15.23 13.88 -6.77
CA GLY A 66 -13.83 13.80 -7.17
C GLY A 66 -13.00 13.00 -6.17
N VAL A 67 -13.22 13.21 -4.86
CA VAL A 67 -12.57 12.43 -3.79
C VAL A 67 -12.90 10.94 -3.94
N THR A 68 -14.18 10.63 -4.14
CA THR A 68 -14.66 9.25 -4.31
C THR A 68 -14.00 8.59 -5.53
N SER A 69 -13.97 9.27 -6.67
CA SER A 69 -13.39 8.76 -7.92
C SER A 69 -11.89 8.52 -7.83
N VAL A 70 -11.13 9.43 -7.23
CA VAL A 70 -9.68 9.28 -7.02
C VAL A 70 -9.37 8.06 -6.18
N VAL A 71 -10.12 7.88 -5.08
CA VAL A 71 -9.89 6.74 -4.20
C VAL A 71 -10.23 5.42 -4.90
N ILE A 72 -11.33 5.36 -5.66
CA ILE A 72 -11.70 4.18 -6.44
C ILE A 72 -10.60 3.86 -7.48
N LYS A 73 -10.09 4.86 -8.20
CA LYS A 73 -8.96 4.68 -9.13
C LYS A 73 -7.71 4.16 -8.42
N GLY A 74 -7.30 4.76 -7.32
CA GLY A 74 -6.11 4.31 -6.57
C GLY A 74 -6.26 2.89 -6.00
N LEU A 75 -7.46 2.52 -5.56
CA LEU A 75 -7.76 1.13 -5.16
C LEU A 75 -7.66 0.17 -6.34
N ALA A 76 -8.14 0.58 -7.52
CA ALA A 76 -8.06 -0.22 -8.75
C ALA A 76 -6.61 -0.38 -9.22
N GLU A 77 -5.79 0.66 -9.12
CA GLU A 77 -4.37 0.62 -9.47
C GLU A 77 -3.61 -0.35 -8.56
N HIS A 78 -3.82 -0.27 -7.24
CA HIS A 78 -3.23 -1.23 -6.31
C HIS A 78 -3.74 -2.66 -6.54
N ARG A 79 -5.00 -2.83 -6.93
CA ARG A 79 -5.53 -4.14 -7.31
C ARG A 79 -4.80 -4.71 -8.54
N ASP A 80 -4.54 -3.90 -9.55
CA ASP A 80 -3.83 -4.33 -10.77
C ASP A 80 -2.35 -4.60 -10.53
N THR A 81 -1.69 -3.79 -9.69
CA THR A 81 -0.23 -3.85 -9.47
C THR A 81 0.18 -4.80 -8.34
N LEU A 82 -0.61 -4.88 -7.25
CA LEU A 82 -0.32 -5.67 -6.05
C LEU A 82 -1.20 -6.91 -5.92
N GLY A 83 -2.26 -7.03 -6.74
CA GLY A 83 -3.26 -8.09 -6.65
C GLY A 83 -4.31 -7.89 -5.54
N ALA A 84 -4.19 -6.81 -4.75
CA ALA A 84 -5.13 -6.48 -3.67
C ALA A 84 -5.40 -4.97 -3.61
N PRO A 85 -6.61 -4.53 -3.24
CA PRO A 85 -6.99 -3.12 -3.21
C PRO A 85 -6.43 -2.43 -1.95
N LEU A 86 -5.11 -2.27 -1.88
CA LEU A 86 -4.42 -1.61 -0.77
C LEU A 86 -4.87 -0.14 -0.67
N CYS A 87 -5.11 0.36 0.54
CA CYS A 87 -5.59 1.74 0.75
C CYS A 87 -4.66 2.79 0.11
N PRO A 88 -5.14 3.66 -0.80
CA PRO A 88 -4.28 4.58 -1.56
C PRO A 88 -3.88 5.85 -0.79
N CYS A 89 -4.62 6.22 0.26
CA CYS A 89 -4.39 7.44 1.04
C CYS A 89 -3.37 7.25 2.16
N ARG A 90 -2.46 6.27 2.05
CA ARG A 90 -1.40 6.02 3.02
C ARG A 90 -0.06 5.85 2.32
N HIS A 91 1.00 6.22 3.04
CA HIS A 91 2.36 5.88 2.66
C HIS A 91 2.73 4.52 3.24
N TYR A 92 3.47 3.72 2.47
CA TYR A 92 3.97 2.40 2.86
C TYR A 92 5.43 2.28 2.44
N ASP A 93 6.26 1.70 3.31
CA ASP A 93 7.65 1.38 2.99
C ASP A 93 7.74 0.21 2.01
N ASP A 94 6.91 -0.82 2.21
CA ASP A 94 6.77 -1.99 1.33
C ASP A 94 5.29 -2.30 1.06
N LYS A 95 4.79 -1.79 -0.08
CA LYS A 95 3.41 -2.02 -0.51
C LYS A 95 3.07 -3.50 -0.71
N ALA A 96 4.02 -4.34 -1.15
CA ALA A 96 3.76 -5.74 -1.44
C ALA A 96 3.59 -6.54 -0.15
N ALA A 97 4.44 -6.28 0.85
CA ALA A 97 4.32 -6.90 2.17
C ALA A 97 3.00 -6.51 2.85
N GLU A 98 2.60 -5.24 2.78
CA GLU A 98 1.33 -4.76 3.37
C GLU A 98 0.09 -5.34 2.67
N ALA A 99 0.13 -5.43 1.33
CA ALA A 99 -0.93 -6.07 0.56
C ALA A 99 -1.08 -7.55 0.92
N GLN A 100 0.03 -8.25 1.21
CA GLN A 100 0.01 -9.64 1.65
C GLN A 100 -0.51 -9.80 3.09
N GLN A 101 -0.15 -8.89 4.00
CA GLN A 101 -0.63 -8.89 5.39
C GLN A 101 -2.14 -8.58 5.47
N GLY A 102 -2.61 -7.67 4.61
CA GLY A 102 -4.03 -7.39 4.42
C GLY A 102 -4.70 -6.50 5.47
N PHE A 103 -3.93 -5.93 6.41
CA PHE A 103 -4.46 -4.98 7.38
C PHE A 103 -5.09 -3.74 6.70
N TRP A 104 -4.41 -3.23 5.67
CA TRP A 104 -4.80 -2.05 4.90
C TRP A 104 -5.48 -2.35 3.57
N ASN A 105 -5.77 -3.63 3.27
CA ASN A 105 -6.56 -3.99 2.10
C ASN A 105 -8.00 -3.54 2.31
N CYS A 106 -8.57 -2.84 1.34
CA CYS A 106 -9.91 -2.30 1.42
C CYS A 106 -10.96 -3.44 1.43
N PRO A 107 -11.90 -3.50 2.39
CA PRO A 107 -12.07 -2.57 3.51
C PRO A 107 -11.09 -2.86 4.66
N CYS A 108 -10.29 -1.84 5.03
CA CYS A 108 -9.21 -1.98 6.01
C CYS A 108 -9.76 -2.28 7.42
N VAL A 109 -8.87 -2.71 8.32
CA VAL A 109 -9.25 -3.04 9.71
C VAL A 109 -10.02 -1.90 10.41
N PRO A 110 -9.54 -0.62 10.40
CA PRO A 110 -10.29 0.48 11.02
C PRO A 110 -11.70 0.67 10.44
N MET A 111 -11.86 0.51 9.12
CA MET A 111 -13.17 0.60 8.49
C MET A 111 -14.11 -0.53 8.95
N ARG A 112 -13.59 -1.76 9.03
CA ARG A 112 -14.39 -2.92 9.42
C ARG A 112 -14.80 -2.90 10.90
N GLU A 113 -13.92 -2.44 11.79
CA GLU A 113 -14.15 -2.48 13.24
C GLU A 113 -14.88 -1.24 13.75
N ARG A 114 -14.59 -0.07 13.18
CA ARG A 114 -15.01 1.23 13.73
C ARG A 114 -15.68 2.16 12.72
N LYS A 115 -15.84 1.74 11.46
CA LYS A 115 -16.30 2.60 10.34
C LYS A 115 -15.43 3.84 10.11
N GLU A 116 -14.13 3.74 10.43
CA GLU A 116 -13.17 4.82 10.22
C GLU A 116 -12.50 4.70 8.84
N CYS A 117 -12.90 5.55 7.89
CA CYS A 117 -12.31 5.60 6.55
C CYS A 117 -11.50 6.88 6.34
N HIS A 118 -10.17 6.81 6.47
CA HIS A 118 -9.28 7.95 6.23
C HIS A 118 -9.40 8.51 4.80
N CYS A 119 -9.70 7.65 3.82
CA CYS A 119 -9.84 8.05 2.42
C CYS A 119 -11.10 8.87 2.13
N MET A 120 -12.01 9.03 3.10
CA MET A 120 -13.33 9.64 2.89
C MET A 120 -14.20 8.93 1.83
N LEU A 121 -13.95 7.65 1.58
CA LEU A 121 -14.77 6.83 0.69
C LEU A 121 -16.02 6.30 1.39
N PHE A 122 -15.93 5.95 2.66
CA PHE A 122 -17.06 5.45 3.45
C PHE A 122 -17.24 6.33 4.67
N LEU A 123 -18.15 7.30 4.56
CA LEU A 123 -18.42 8.26 5.62
C LEU A 123 -19.70 7.88 6.34
N THR A 124 -19.68 7.98 7.67
CA THR A 124 -20.90 7.85 8.46
C THR A 124 -21.82 9.06 8.23
N PRO A 125 -23.14 8.92 8.35
CA PRO A 125 -24.08 10.01 8.06
C PRO A 125 -23.95 11.24 8.96
N ASP A 126 -23.24 11.15 10.09
CA ASP A 126 -22.90 12.26 10.98
C ASP A 126 -21.62 13.01 10.58
N ASN A 127 -20.89 12.54 9.56
CA ASN A 127 -19.71 13.23 9.06
C ASN A 127 -20.09 14.45 8.22
N ASP A 128 -19.46 15.60 8.48
CA ASP A 128 -19.75 16.88 7.79
C ASP A 128 -19.57 16.82 6.26
N PHE A 129 -18.76 15.89 5.76
CA PHE A 129 -18.50 15.70 4.34
C PHE A 129 -19.31 14.54 3.73
N ALA A 130 -20.14 13.85 4.51
CA ALA A 130 -21.00 12.80 3.99
C ALA A 130 -22.09 13.40 3.09
N GLY A 131 -22.16 12.93 1.85
CA GLY A 131 -23.30 13.15 0.99
C GLY A 131 -24.47 12.24 1.35
N GLN A 132 -25.47 12.19 0.48
CA GLN A 132 -26.63 11.29 0.63
C GLN A 132 -26.55 10.08 -0.31
N GLU A 133 -25.50 10.01 -1.11
CA GLU A 133 -25.39 9.04 -2.20
C GLU A 133 -24.51 7.85 -1.82
N GLN A 134 -24.98 6.66 -2.20
CA GLN A 134 -24.26 5.38 -2.11
C GLN A 134 -24.04 4.76 -3.50
N ALA A 135 -24.14 5.59 -4.54
CA ALA A 135 -23.94 5.24 -5.93
C ALA A 135 -22.98 6.23 -6.58
N ILE A 136 -22.25 5.75 -7.57
CA ILE A 136 -21.42 6.56 -8.46
C ILE A 136 -21.31 5.84 -9.81
N SER A 137 -21.59 6.56 -10.88
CA SER A 137 -21.54 6.05 -12.25
C SER A 137 -20.10 5.99 -12.78
N MET A 138 -19.90 5.21 -13.86
CA MET A 138 -18.59 5.17 -14.53
C MET A 138 -18.27 6.49 -15.22
N GLU A 139 -19.30 7.19 -15.70
CA GLU A 139 -19.22 8.50 -16.31
C GLU A 139 -18.71 9.54 -15.31
N GLU A 140 -19.29 9.60 -14.11
CA GLU A 140 -18.82 10.49 -13.04
C GLU A 140 -17.36 10.24 -12.68
N ILE A 141 -16.95 8.97 -12.58
CA ILE A 141 -15.54 8.63 -12.30
C ILE A 141 -14.63 9.15 -13.41
N ARG A 142 -15.01 8.96 -14.68
CA ARG A 142 -14.22 9.42 -15.83
C ARG A 142 -14.14 10.94 -15.87
N GLU A 143 -15.25 11.64 -15.72
CA GLU A 143 -15.31 13.10 -15.80
C GLU A 143 -14.49 13.77 -14.70
N THR A 144 -14.63 13.28 -13.47
CA THR A 144 -13.91 13.85 -12.31
C THR A 144 -12.42 13.51 -12.27
N THR A 145 -11.98 12.52 -13.04
CA THR A 145 -10.56 12.10 -13.12
C THR A 145 -9.93 12.37 -14.48
N ALA A 146 -10.63 13.04 -15.40
CA ALA A 146 -10.14 13.29 -16.77
C ALA A 146 -8.92 14.22 -16.85
N ASN A 147 -8.69 15.04 -15.82
CA ASN A 147 -7.63 16.06 -15.76
C ASN A 147 -6.50 15.71 -14.78
N MET A 148 -6.42 14.45 -14.35
CA MET A 148 -5.38 13.92 -13.46
C MET A 148 -4.33 13.15 -14.25
#